data_AF-A0A936DCN4-F1
#
_entry.id   AF-A0A936DCN4-F1
#
_cell.length_a   1.000
_cell.length_b   1.000
_cell.length_c   1.000
_cell.angle_alpha   90.00
_cell.angle_beta   90.00
_cell.angle_gamma   90.00
#
_symmetry.space_group_name_H-M   'P 1'
#
loop_
_entity.id
_entity.type
_entity.pdbx_description
1 polymer ?
#
loop_
_entity_poly.entity_id
_entity_poly.type
_entity_poly.pdbx_seq_one_letter_code
_entity_poly.pdbx_strand_id
1 'polypeptide(L)'
;MVNIRIDRGRNVAEPGMAVLSPDGVIGRIDKAFDDYSDVMLITDARSMVAVEVARNHAQGILEGDSEDSCVVDVSKDYEVQLGDIIQTSGVDELFPKGHPVGQVVGIEQLVGDQQRLRVMPSVQFDRLDVVWVVLAAAPATDPQAEHVSSLPQARGLVPIR
;
A
#
# COMPACT_ATOMS: atom_id res chain seq x y z
N MET A 1 -15.55 -15.15 6.74
CA MET A 1 -14.42 -15.30 5.78
C MET A 1 -14.91 -14.96 4.40
N VAL A 2 -14.68 -13.71 4.00
CA VAL A 2 -15.01 -13.16 2.69
C VAL A 2 -14.06 -13.73 1.64
N ASN A 3 -14.58 -14.09 0.46
CA ASN A 3 -13.78 -14.42 -0.71
C ASN A 3 -14.15 -13.45 -1.82
N ILE A 4 -13.15 -12.82 -2.43
CA ILE A 4 -13.34 -11.90 -3.55
C ILE A 4 -12.79 -12.54 -4.81
N ARG A 5 -13.60 -12.50 -5.87
CA ARG A 5 -13.25 -12.96 -7.20
C ARG A 5 -13.48 -11.84 -8.20
N ILE A 6 -12.54 -11.70 -9.13
CA ILE A 6 -12.64 -10.76 -10.24
C ILE A 6 -12.91 -11.51 -11.55
N ASP A 7 -13.65 -10.89 -12.47
CA ASP A 7 -14.04 -11.41 -13.79
C ASP A 7 -12.91 -11.31 -14.83
N ARG A 8 -11.66 -11.32 -14.35
CA ARG A 8 -10.44 -11.20 -15.15
C ARG A 8 -9.50 -12.34 -14.81
N GLY A 9 -9.22 -13.17 -15.81
CA GLY A 9 -8.29 -14.28 -15.70
C GLY A 9 -6.86 -13.94 -16.10
N ARG A 10 -6.06 -15.00 -16.26
CA ARG A 10 -4.61 -14.99 -16.50
C ARG A 10 -4.13 -14.22 -17.72
N ASN A 11 -5.02 -13.82 -18.62
CA ASN A 11 -4.68 -12.98 -19.77
C ASN A 11 -4.33 -11.53 -19.36
N VAL A 12 -4.80 -11.08 -18.19
CA VAL A 12 -4.59 -9.70 -17.72
C VAL A 12 -4.26 -9.59 -16.22
N ALA A 13 -4.42 -10.66 -15.45
CA ALA A 13 -4.16 -10.70 -14.02
C ALA A 13 -3.18 -11.83 -13.69
N GLU A 14 -2.11 -11.53 -12.96
CA GLU A 14 -1.09 -12.50 -12.55
C GLU A 14 -1.00 -12.56 -11.01
N PRO A 15 -0.67 -13.73 -10.44
CA PRO A 15 -0.43 -13.85 -9.00
C PRO A 15 0.56 -12.80 -8.50
N GLY A 16 0.21 -12.13 -7.39
CA GLY A 16 1.00 -11.06 -6.80
C GLY A 16 0.59 -9.64 -7.20
N MET A 17 -0.12 -9.45 -8.32
CA MET A 17 -0.60 -8.12 -8.72
C MET A 17 -1.53 -7.51 -7.66
N ALA A 18 -1.30 -6.25 -7.31
CA ALA A 18 -2.12 -5.53 -6.33
C ALA A 18 -3.53 -5.27 -6.86
N VAL A 19 -4.50 -5.40 -5.97
CA VAL A 19 -5.91 -5.13 -6.22
C VAL A 19 -6.35 -3.99 -5.32
N LEU A 20 -6.86 -2.93 -5.94
CA LEU A 20 -7.22 -1.66 -5.30
C LEU A 20 -8.69 -1.32 -5.56
N SER A 21 -9.23 -0.46 -4.72
CA SER A 21 -10.50 0.24 -4.90
C SER A 21 -10.28 1.75 -4.74
N PRO A 22 -11.27 2.59 -5.10
CA PRO A 22 -11.21 4.02 -4.80
C PRO A 22 -10.99 4.33 -3.31
N ASP A 23 -11.45 3.46 -2.41
CA ASP A 23 -11.39 3.65 -0.96
C ASP A 23 -10.08 3.13 -0.34
N GLY A 24 -9.31 2.32 -1.08
CA GLY A 24 -8.03 1.80 -0.61
C GLY A 24 -7.67 0.41 -1.13
N VAL A 25 -6.69 -0.19 -0.47
CA VAL A 25 -6.13 -1.50 -0.84
C VAL A 25 -7.10 -2.62 -0.48
N ILE A 26 -7.40 -3.49 -1.46
CA ILE A 26 -8.18 -4.71 -1.22
C ILE A 26 -7.24 -5.87 -0.86
N GLY A 27 -6.16 -6.04 -1.62
CA GLY A 27 -5.26 -7.19 -1.48
C GLY A 27 -4.46 -7.44 -2.74
N ARG A 28 -4.21 -8.71 -3.06
CA ARG A 28 -3.48 -9.13 -4.26
C ARG A 28 -4.06 -10.37 -4.89
N ILE A 29 -3.78 -10.61 -6.17
CA ILE A 29 -4.17 -11.85 -6.85
C ILE A 29 -3.44 -13.02 -6.19
N ASP A 30 -4.19 -14.00 -5.67
CA ASP A 30 -3.65 -15.26 -5.15
C ASP A 30 -3.48 -16.27 -6.29
N LYS A 31 -4.52 -16.42 -7.09
CA LYS A 31 -4.58 -17.38 -8.21
C LYS A 31 -5.31 -16.77 -9.39
N ALA A 32 -4.73 -16.91 -10.57
CA ALA A 32 -5.35 -16.55 -11.83
C ALA A 32 -5.76 -17.82 -12.61
N PHE A 33 -7.02 -17.89 -13.01
CA PHE A 33 -7.60 -18.94 -13.85
C PHE A 33 -7.85 -18.39 -15.26
N ASP A 34 -8.45 -19.17 -16.15
CA ASP A 34 -8.73 -18.73 -17.52
C ASP A 34 -9.60 -17.47 -17.59
N ASP A 35 -10.72 -17.49 -16.88
CA ASP A 35 -11.76 -16.45 -16.99
C ASP A 35 -11.90 -15.58 -15.74
N TYR A 36 -11.26 -15.97 -14.63
CA TYR A 36 -11.40 -15.27 -13.35
C TYR A 36 -10.12 -15.38 -12.53
N SER A 37 -10.02 -14.55 -11.49
CA SER A 37 -8.94 -14.64 -10.51
C SER A 37 -9.48 -14.50 -9.10
N ASP A 38 -8.89 -15.24 -8.16
CA ASP A 38 -9.19 -15.15 -6.74
C ASP A 38 -8.23 -14.14 -6.07
N VAL A 39 -8.79 -13.28 -5.22
CA VAL A 39 -8.04 -12.23 -4.51
C VAL A 39 -7.79 -12.67 -3.07
N MET A 40 -6.54 -12.61 -2.64
CA MET A 40 -6.18 -12.68 -1.23
C MET A 40 -6.28 -11.29 -0.62
N LEU A 41 -7.17 -11.13 0.35
CA LEU A 41 -7.45 -9.86 1.02
C LEU A 41 -6.32 -9.47 1.97
N ILE A 42 -6.16 -8.18 2.23
CA ILE A 42 -5.23 -7.68 3.25
C ILE A 42 -5.52 -8.21 4.67
N THR A 43 -6.75 -8.67 4.91
CA THR A 43 -7.21 -9.28 6.17
C THR A 43 -6.95 -10.79 6.27
N ASP A 44 -6.55 -11.46 5.18
CA ASP A 44 -6.12 -12.88 5.23
C ASP A 44 -4.82 -12.99 6.03
N ALA A 45 -4.73 -13.96 6.95
CA ALA A 45 -3.55 -14.17 7.80
C ALA A 45 -2.27 -14.52 7.02
N ARG A 46 -2.37 -14.88 5.74
CA ARG A 46 -1.24 -15.09 4.82
C ARG A 46 -0.86 -13.82 4.05
N SER A 47 -1.65 -12.76 4.18
CA SER A 47 -1.38 -11.49 3.52
C SER A 47 -0.31 -10.71 4.29
N MET A 48 0.63 -10.17 3.53
CA MET A 48 1.69 -9.29 4.01
C MET A 48 1.82 -8.14 3.01
N VAL A 49 1.78 -6.90 3.51
CA VAL A 49 1.88 -5.69 2.69
C VAL A 49 2.89 -4.74 3.33
N ALA A 50 3.81 -4.21 2.53
CA ALA A 50 4.74 -3.18 3.01
C ALA A 50 3.99 -1.84 3.18
N VAL A 51 3.96 -1.33 4.41
CA VAL A 51 3.18 -0.15 4.77
C VAL A 51 4.00 0.87 5.54
N GLU A 52 3.47 2.08 5.61
CA GLU A 52 3.97 3.14 6.46
C GLU A 52 2.82 3.93 7.10
N VAL A 53 3.10 4.52 8.27
CA VAL A 53 2.21 5.53 8.85
C VAL A 53 2.33 6.81 8.02
N ALA A 54 1.22 7.27 7.44
CA ALA A 54 1.22 8.37 6.48
C ALA A 54 1.78 9.69 7.05
N ARG A 55 1.61 9.93 8.36
CA ARG A 55 2.01 11.17 9.03
C ARG A 55 3.52 11.31 9.25
N ASN A 56 4.21 10.22 9.57
CA ASN A 56 5.61 10.24 10.02
C ASN A 56 6.50 9.21 9.30
N HIS A 57 5.97 8.50 8.32
CA HIS A 57 6.64 7.48 7.51
C HIS A 57 7.25 6.32 8.32
N ALA A 58 6.72 6.03 9.52
CA ALA A 58 7.09 4.85 10.28
C ALA A 58 6.80 3.59 9.46
N GLN A 59 7.85 2.88 9.06
CA GLN A 59 7.73 1.68 8.23
C GLN A 59 7.28 0.48 9.06
N GLY A 60 6.48 -0.39 8.44
CA GLY A 60 6.04 -1.65 9.02
C GLY A 60 5.60 -2.65 7.97
N ILE A 61 5.29 -3.85 8.43
CA ILE A 61 4.64 -4.89 7.62
C ILE A 61 3.24 -5.07 8.19
N LEU A 62 2.24 -4.91 7.32
CA LEU A 62 0.86 -5.21 7.66
C LEU A 62 0.61 -6.70 7.47
N GLU A 63 0.05 -7.34 8.49
CA GLU A 63 -0.40 -8.72 8.49
C GLU A 63 -1.92 -8.77 8.70
N GLY A 64 -2.61 -9.64 7.98
CA GLY A 64 -4.01 -9.92 8.25
C GLY A 64 -4.18 -10.62 9.59
N ASP A 65 -5.22 -10.26 10.34
CA ASP A 65 -5.48 -10.80 11.68
C ASP A 65 -6.85 -11.47 11.74
N SER A 66 -7.90 -10.73 11.38
CA SER A 66 -9.27 -11.25 11.30
C SER A 66 -10.04 -10.63 10.14
N GLU A 67 -11.31 -11.00 9.95
CA GLU A 67 -12.14 -10.58 8.83
C GLU A 67 -12.16 -9.05 8.61
N ASP A 68 -12.10 -8.28 9.69
CA ASP A 68 -12.19 -6.81 9.69
C ASP A 68 -10.99 -6.13 10.37
N SER A 69 -9.89 -6.87 10.63
CA SER A 69 -8.71 -6.32 11.29
C SER A 69 -7.40 -6.76 10.66
N CYS A 70 -6.45 -5.84 10.67
CA CYS A 70 -5.05 -6.08 10.37
C CYS A 70 -4.20 -5.64 11.56
N VAL A 71 -2.96 -6.12 11.61
CA VAL A 71 -1.95 -5.65 12.55
C VAL A 71 -0.73 -5.14 11.81
N VAL A 72 -0.04 -4.16 12.39
CA VAL A 72 1.21 -3.62 11.85
C VAL A 72 2.20 -3.46 13.00
N ASP A 73 3.37 -4.07 12.88
CA ASP A 73 4.45 -3.85 13.83
C ASP A 73 5.39 -2.76 13.32
N VAL A 74 5.62 -1.72 14.14
CA VAL A 74 6.51 -0.58 13.83
C VAL A 74 7.48 -0.33 14.99
N SER A 75 8.58 0.40 14.74
CA SER A 75 9.52 0.79 15.81
C SER A 75 8.87 1.77 16.81
N LYS A 76 9.25 1.68 18.08
CA LYS A 76 8.81 2.59 19.16
C LYS A 76 9.40 3.99 19.05
N ASP A 77 10.46 4.19 18.28
CA ASP A 77 11.07 5.50 18.04
C ASP A 77 10.11 6.44 17.28
N TYR A 78 9.12 5.88 16.59
CA TYR A 78 8.08 6.64 15.91
C TYR A 78 6.87 6.86 16.81
N GLU A 79 6.47 8.12 16.96
CA GLU A 79 5.24 8.47 17.65
C GLU A 79 4.02 8.12 16.78
N VAL A 80 3.23 7.13 17.17
CA VAL A 80 1.97 6.74 16.49
C VAL A 80 0.77 7.09 17.37
N GLN A 81 -0.32 7.53 16.74
CA GLN A 81 -1.54 7.98 17.40
C GLN A 81 -2.75 7.18 16.91
N LEU A 82 -3.77 7.04 17.77
CA LEU A 82 -5.06 6.54 17.34
C LEU A 82 -5.63 7.46 16.25
N GLY A 83 -6.13 6.86 15.18
CA GLY A 83 -6.62 7.59 14.03
C GLY A 83 -5.56 7.87 12.95
N ASP A 84 -4.28 7.56 13.18
CA ASP A 84 -3.26 7.65 12.14
C ASP A 84 -3.62 6.75 10.95
N ILE A 85 -3.39 7.25 9.74
CA ILE A 85 -3.62 6.50 8.50
C ILE A 85 -2.40 5.64 8.18
N ILE A 86 -2.66 4.39 7.86
CA ILE A 86 -1.69 3.45 7.30
C ILE A 86 -1.86 3.43 5.79
N GLN A 87 -0.76 3.57 5.07
CA GLN A 87 -0.72 3.56 3.60
C GLN A 87 0.36 2.61 3.10
N THR A 88 0.28 2.19 1.84
CA THR A 88 1.33 1.40 1.19
C THR A 88 2.64 2.19 1.10
N SER A 89 3.77 1.57 1.45
CA SER A 89 5.08 2.23 1.38
C SER A 89 5.68 2.21 -0.03
N GLY A 90 5.26 1.26 -0.86
CA GLY A 90 5.79 1.03 -2.21
C GLY A 90 7.15 0.34 -2.25
N VAL A 91 7.67 -0.11 -1.09
CA VAL A 91 8.97 -0.79 -0.98
C VAL A 91 8.95 -2.19 -1.60
N ASP A 92 7.79 -2.85 -1.60
CA ASP A 92 7.65 -4.19 -2.19
C ASP A 92 7.45 -4.18 -3.71
N GLU A 93 7.34 -3.00 -4.33
CA GLU A 93 7.04 -2.79 -5.76
C GLU A 93 5.73 -3.43 -6.26
N LEU A 94 4.98 -4.10 -5.38
CA LEU A 94 3.70 -4.74 -5.67
C LEU A 94 2.57 -3.74 -5.51
N PHE A 95 2.61 -2.96 -4.43
CA PHE A 95 1.62 -1.95 -4.15
C PHE A 95 2.17 -0.56 -4.49
N PRO A 96 1.50 0.23 -5.35
CA PRO A 96 1.95 1.60 -5.60
C PRO A 96 1.93 2.40 -4.29
N LYS A 97 2.96 3.22 -4.06
CA LYS A 97 3.10 4.01 -2.83
C LYS A 97 1.90 4.92 -2.58
N GLY A 98 1.54 5.10 -1.30
CA GLY A 98 0.61 6.14 -0.84
C GLY A 98 -0.87 5.77 -0.95
N HIS A 99 -1.20 4.49 -1.17
CA HIS A 99 -2.58 4.03 -1.19
C HIS A 99 -3.04 3.72 0.24
N PRO A 100 -4.20 4.25 0.68
CA PRO A 100 -4.69 4.02 2.03
C PRO A 100 -5.02 2.53 2.23
N VAL A 101 -4.59 2.00 3.36
CA VAL A 101 -4.86 0.61 3.76
C VAL A 101 -5.86 0.57 4.90
N GLY A 102 -5.71 1.46 5.88
CA GLY A 102 -6.59 1.52 7.04
C GLY A 102 -6.21 2.58 8.05
N GLN A 103 -6.87 2.55 9.20
CA GLN A 103 -6.68 3.49 10.29
C GLN A 103 -6.29 2.76 11.59
N VAL A 104 -5.36 3.34 12.35
CA VAL A 104 -4.95 2.82 13.66
C VAL A 104 -6.11 2.96 14.66
N VAL A 105 -6.58 1.83 15.19
CA VAL A 105 -7.66 1.75 16.18
C VAL A 105 -7.18 1.22 17.54
N GLY A 106 -5.94 0.75 17.63
CA GLY A 106 -5.33 0.30 18.88
C GLY A 106 -3.80 0.30 18.78
N ILE A 107 -3.14 0.50 19.93
CA ILE A 107 -1.68 0.49 20.03
C ILE A 107 -1.31 -0.36 21.25
N GLU A 108 -0.52 -1.41 21.01
CA GLU A 108 -0.03 -2.35 22.02
C GLU A 108 1.50 -2.31 22.04
N GLN A 109 2.09 -2.11 23.21
CA GLN A 109 3.54 -2.10 23.36
C GLN A 109 4.06 -3.54 23.44
N LEU A 110 4.91 -3.97 22.49
CA LEU A 110 5.52 -5.30 22.52
C LEU A 110 6.78 -5.31 23.41
N VAL A 111 7.27 -6.50 23.73
CA VAL A 111 8.59 -6.67 24.34
C VAL A 111 9.67 -6.29 23.34
N GLY A 112 10.64 -5.48 23.75
CA GLY A 112 11.68 -4.92 22.87
C GLY A 112 11.30 -3.54 22.33
N ASP A 113 11.77 -3.23 21.13
CA ASP A 113 11.71 -1.89 20.52
C ASP A 113 10.61 -1.73 19.45
N GLN A 114 9.60 -2.60 19.50
CA GLN A 114 8.45 -2.57 18.58
C GLN A 114 7.13 -2.31 19.31
N GLN A 115 6.23 -1.61 18.63
CA GLN A 115 4.84 -1.44 19.02
C GLN A 115 3.96 -2.05 17.93
N ARG A 116 2.88 -2.71 18.35
CA ARG A 116 1.86 -3.31 17.48
C ARG A 116 0.67 -2.37 17.35
N LEU A 117 0.31 -2.08 16.12
CA LEU A 117 -0.86 -1.29 15.77
C LEU A 117 -1.97 -2.25 15.36
N ARG A 118 -3.17 -2.08 15.95
CA ARG A 118 -4.40 -2.66 15.39
C ARG A 118 -4.94 -1.68 14.35
N VAL A 119 -5.20 -2.18 13.15
CA VAL A 119 -5.59 -1.37 12.00
C VAL A 119 -6.94 -1.86 11.49
N MET A 120 -7.89 -0.93 11.38
CA MET A 120 -9.17 -1.16 10.73
C MET A 120 -9.03 -0.82 9.24
N PRO A 121 -9.27 -1.75 8.30
CA PRO A 121 -9.19 -1.49 6.87
C PRO A 121 -10.07 -0.33 6.43
N SER A 122 -9.60 0.47 5.47
CA SER A 122 -10.40 1.55 4.86
C SER A 122 -11.49 1.02 3.95
N VAL A 123 -11.29 -0.16 3.37
CA VAL A 123 -12.19 -0.79 2.41
C VAL A 123 -13.24 -1.64 3.12
N GLN A 124 -14.50 -1.46 2.73
CA GLN A 124 -15.60 -2.36 3.11
C GLN A 124 -15.71 -3.50 2.08
N PHE A 125 -15.17 -4.67 2.41
CA PHE A 125 -15.07 -5.80 1.48
C PHE A 125 -16.42 -6.38 1.04
N ASP A 126 -17.50 -6.10 1.77
CA ASP A 126 -18.88 -6.50 1.45
C ASP A 126 -19.56 -5.59 0.42
N ARG A 127 -18.96 -4.44 0.09
CA ARG A 127 -19.55 -3.40 -0.77
C ARG A 127 -18.57 -2.93 -1.84
N LEU A 128 -18.16 -3.84 -2.71
CA LEU A 128 -17.25 -3.55 -3.80
C LEU A 128 -17.98 -3.59 -5.15
N ASP A 129 -18.08 -2.43 -5.79
CA ASP A 129 -18.68 -2.31 -7.13
C ASP A 129 -17.63 -2.40 -8.24
N VAL A 130 -16.49 -1.75 -8.06
CA VAL A 130 -15.41 -1.66 -9.06
C VAL A 130 -14.07 -1.84 -8.38
N VAL A 131 -13.21 -2.65 -8.99
CA VAL A 131 -11.84 -2.89 -8.54
C VAL A 131 -10.85 -2.62 -9.66
N TRP A 132 -9.64 -2.24 -9.28
CA TRP A 132 -8.53 -2.02 -10.20
C TRP A 132 -7.43 -3.03 -9.92
N VAL A 133 -6.95 -3.69 -10.96
CA VAL A 133 -5.73 -4.51 -10.89
C VAL A 133 -4.58 -3.64 -11.35
N VAL A 134 -3.59 -3.46 -10.48
CA VAL A 134 -2.35 -2.77 -10.81
C VAL A 134 -1.55 -3.67 -11.71
N LEU A 135 -1.53 -3.34 -12.99
CA LEU A 135 -0.65 -4.00 -13.95
C LEU A 135 0.78 -3.57 -13.62
N ALA A 136 1.60 -4.52 -13.17
CA ALA A 136 2.99 -4.23 -12.85
C ALA A 136 3.75 -3.81 -14.12
N ALA A 137 4.03 -2.50 -14.20
CA ALA A 137 5.17 -1.93 -14.88
C ALA A 137 5.46 -0.57 -14.23
N ALA A 138 5.95 -0.57 -12.99
CA ALA A 138 6.75 0.57 -12.57
C ALA A 138 8.03 0.51 -13.43
N PRO A 139 8.34 1.52 -14.28
CA PRO A 139 9.68 1.58 -14.83
C PRO A 139 10.64 1.57 -13.64
N ALA A 140 11.69 0.76 -13.71
CA ALA A 140 12.84 0.96 -12.84
C ALA A 140 13.13 2.46 -12.86
N THR A 141 13.03 3.13 -11.71
CA THR A 141 13.39 4.55 -11.59
C THR A 141 14.73 4.68 -12.28
N ASP A 142 14.76 5.36 -13.44
CA ASP A 142 16.00 5.56 -14.17
C ASP A 142 16.95 6.27 -13.19
N PRO A 143 18.05 5.65 -12.75
CA PRO A 143 18.96 6.25 -11.78
C PRO A 143 19.57 7.56 -12.32
N GLN A 144 19.36 7.88 -13.61
CA GLN A 144 19.78 9.11 -14.25
C GLN A 144 18.75 10.25 -14.21
N ALA A 145 17.51 10.02 -13.76
CA ALA A 145 16.49 11.06 -13.66
C ALA A 145 16.78 12.13 -12.59
N GLU A 146 17.72 11.86 -11.66
CA GLU A 146 18.16 12.82 -10.64
C GLU A 146 19.21 13.83 -11.14
N HIS A 147 19.70 13.73 -12.38
CA HIS A 147 20.74 14.65 -12.88
C HIS A 147 20.24 15.84 -13.72
N VAL A 148 18.92 16.07 -13.83
CA VAL A 148 18.39 17.27 -14.51
C VAL A 148 18.07 18.37 -13.51
N SER A 149 19.06 18.77 -12.71
CA SER A 149 19.08 20.09 -12.07
C SER A 149 20.29 20.88 -12.56
N SER A 150 20.28 21.18 -13.86
CA SER A 150 20.95 22.37 -14.37
C SER A 150 19.96 23.17 -15.20
N LEU A 151 19.02 23.83 -14.51
CA LEU A 151 18.40 25.02 -15.07
C LEU A 151 19.54 25.95 -15.53
N PRO A 152 19.52 26.49 -16.76
CA PRO A 152 20.49 27.50 -17.14
C PRO A 152 20.33 28.67 -16.16
N GLN A 153 21.37 28.93 -15.36
CA GLN A 153 21.41 30.12 -14.52
C GLN A 153 21.17 31.33 -15.43
N ALA A 154 20.06 32.03 -15.19
CA ALA A 154 19.77 33.30 -15.84
C ALA A 154 20.97 34.23 -15.64
N ARG A 155 21.76 34.43 -16.71
CA ARG A 155 22.80 35.45 -16.71
C ARG A 155 22.11 36.80 -16.61
N GLY A 156 22.59 37.60 -15.65
CA GLY A 156 22.03 38.85 -15.16
C GLY A 156 21.39 39.76 -16.22
N LEU A 157 20.33 40.44 -15.80
CA LEU A 157 19.70 41.50 -16.55
C LEU A 157 20.70 42.66 -16.73
N VAL A 158 21.04 42.98 -17.98
CA VAL A 158 21.75 44.21 -18.33
C VAL A 158 20.68 45.28 -18.62
N PRO A 159 20.65 46.41 -17.89
CA PRO A 159 19.74 47.50 -18.22
C PRO A 159 20.22 48.21 -19.49
N ILE A 160 19.31 48.38 -20.44
CA ILE A 160 19.54 49.16 -21.65
C ILE A 160 18.94 50.56 -21.42
N ARG A 161 19.72 51.61 -21.71
CA ARG A 161 19.25 53.01 -21.73
C ARG A 161 18.58 53.36 -23.05
#